data_AF-A0A258JIZ1-F1
#
_entry.id   AF-A0A258JIZ1-F1
#
_cell.length_a   1.000
_cell.length_b   1.000
_cell.length_c   1.000
_cell.angle_alpha   90.00
_cell.angle_beta   90.00
_cell.angle_gamma   90.00
#
_symmetry.space_group_name_H-M   'P 1'
#
loop_
_entity.id
_entity.type
_entity.pdbx_description
1 polymer ?
#
loop_
_entity_poly.entity_id
_entity_poly.type
_entity_poly.pdbx_seq_one_letter_code
_entity_poly.pdbx_strand_id
1 'polypeptide(L)' 'MAGARADRLSDLFGEIISAANGKGNLSCLTPDLLGRLAQAYDLQRISLFQVHEAPGMGIGSTCRVDWRVPGLP' A
#
# COMPACT_ATOMS: atom_id res chain seq x y z
N MET A 1 18.76 -6.40 15.30
CA MET A 1 18.54 -7.15 14.04
C MET A 1 17.12 -7.02 13.47
N ALA A 2 16.12 -6.51 14.21
CA ALA A 2 14.77 -6.28 13.68
C ALA A 2 14.68 -5.11 12.69
N GLY A 3 15.45 -4.02 12.91
CA GLY A 3 15.44 -2.82 12.05
C GLY A 3 15.79 -3.10 10.59
N ALA A 4 16.92 -3.75 10.32
CA ALA A 4 17.37 -4.06 8.95
C ALA A 4 16.40 -4.97 8.15
N ARG A 5 15.55 -5.75 8.84
CA ARG A 5 14.51 -6.56 8.19
C ARG A 5 13.28 -5.74 7.85
N ALA A 6 12.89 -4.83 8.74
CA ALA A 6 11.80 -3.88 8.52
C ALA A 6 12.16 -2.86 7.42
N ASP A 7 13.41 -2.42 7.32
CA ASP A 7 13.83 -1.49 6.28
C ASP A 7 13.71 -2.14 4.88
N ARG A 8 14.18 -3.38 4.76
CA ARG A 8 14.16 -4.13 3.50
C ARG A 8 12.75 -4.46 3.00
N LEU A 9 11.82 -4.74 3.90
CA LEU A 9 10.41 -4.99 3.55
C LEU A 9 9.71 -3.69 3.11
N SER A 10 10.14 -2.52 3.63
CA SER A 10 9.56 -1.22 3.30
C SER A 10 9.98 -0.83 1.90
N ASP A 11 11.26 -1.03 1.58
CA ASP A 11 11.81 -0.83 0.24
C ASP A 11 11.09 -1.71 -0.78
N LEU A 12 10.92 -3.00 -0.47
CA LEU A 12 10.20 -3.94 -1.35
C LEU A 12 8.74 -3.53 -1.56
N PHE A 13 8.08 -3.00 -0.53
CA PHE A 13 6.70 -2.52 -0.65
C PHE A 13 6.60 -1.26 -1.53
N GLY A 14 7.54 -0.33 -1.35
CA GLY A 14 7.67 0.85 -2.21
C GLY A 14 7.87 0.48 -3.68
N GLU A 15 8.73 -0.51 -3.95
CA GLU A 15 8.95 -1.04 -5.31
C GLU A 15 7.68 -1.66 -5.91
N ILE A 16 6.97 -2.51 -5.16
CA ILE A 16 5.74 -3.17 -5.64
C ILE A 16 4.64 -2.13 -5.92
N ILE A 17 4.43 -1.16 -5.02
CA ILE A 17 3.45 -0.08 -5.24
C ILE A 17 3.83 0.75 -6.46
N SER A 18 5.10 1.14 -6.57
CA SER A 18 5.59 1.92 -7.71
C SER A 18 5.37 1.19 -9.03
N ALA A 19 5.72 -0.10 -9.09
CA ALA A 19 5.51 -0.95 -10.26
C ALA A 19 4.02 -1.12 -10.62
N ALA A 20 3.17 -1.33 -9.61
CA ALA A 20 1.73 -1.47 -9.78
C ALA A 20 1.09 -0.16 -10.28
N ASN A 21 1.49 0.97 -9.68
CA ASN A 21 1.03 2.30 -10.08
C ASN A 21 1.51 2.69 -11.48
N GLY A 22 2.76 2.40 -11.83
CA GLY A 22 3.33 2.65 -13.17
C GLY A 22 2.62 1.87 -14.27
N LYS A 23 2.07 0.69 -13.96
CA LYS A 23 1.20 -0.08 -14.87
C LYS A 23 -0.27 0.36 -14.84
N GLY A 24 -0.62 1.32 -13.99
CA GLY A 24 -2.01 1.74 -13.76
C GLY A 24 -2.89 0.66 -13.15
N ASN A 25 -2.31 -0.42 -12.60
CA ASN A 25 -3.04 -1.58 -12.16
C ASN A 25 -2.53 -2.07 -10.80
N LEU A 26 -3.39 -1.98 -9.77
CA LEU A 26 -3.10 -2.43 -8.42
C LEU A 26 -3.58 -3.86 -8.14
N SER A 27 -4.05 -4.61 -9.14
CA SER A 27 -4.56 -5.99 -8.94
C SER A 27 -3.49 -6.97 -8.46
N CYS A 28 -2.21 -6.64 -8.58
CA CYS A 28 -1.11 -7.41 -8.00
C CYS A 28 -0.96 -7.25 -6.48
N LEU A 29 -1.62 -6.24 -5.88
CA LEU A 29 -1.69 -6.05 -4.43
C LEU A 29 -2.80 -6.92 -3.84
N THR A 30 -2.56 -8.23 -3.81
CA THR A 30 -3.55 -9.20 -3.32
C THR A 30 -3.77 -9.06 -1.81
N PRO A 31 -4.94 -9.46 -1.28
CA PRO A 31 -5.20 -9.46 0.17
C PRO A 31 -4.16 -10.25 0.97
N ASP A 32 -3.65 -11.35 0.42
CA ASP A 32 -2.59 -12.17 1.05
C ASP A 32 -1.27 -11.41 1.18
N LEU A 33 -0.87 -10.68 0.14
CA LEU A 33 0.34 -9.86 0.17
C LEU A 33 0.19 -8.74 1.21
N LEU A 34 -0.95 -8.05 1.20
CA LEU A 34 -1.26 -6.98 2.14
C LEU A 34 -1.32 -7.51 3.60
N GLY A 35 -1.88 -8.70 3.81
CA GLY A 35 -1.91 -9.34 5.12
C GLY A 35 -0.53 -9.74 5.64
N ARG A 36 0.35 -10.28 4.80
CA ARG A 36 1.75 -10.57 5.18
C ARG A 36 2.50 -9.30 5.53
N LEU A 37 2.23 -8.22 4.80
CA LEU A 37 2.84 -6.92 5.08
C LEU A 37 2.37 -6.37 6.42
N ALA A 38 1.05 -6.41 6.65
CA ALA A 38 0.46 -5.97 7.91
C ALA A 38 1.06 -6.71 9.11
N GLN A 39 1.26 -8.03 9.01
CA GLN A 39 1.92 -8.83 10.04
C GLN A 39 3.39 -8.42 10.26
N ALA A 40 4.13 -8.10 9.20
CA ALA A 40 5.53 -7.72 9.31
C ALA A 40 5.74 -6.38 10.04
N TYR A 41 4.74 -5.50 10.00
CA TYR A 41 4.78 -4.16 10.60
C TYR A 41 3.81 -3.94 11.76
N ASP A 42 3.14 -5.01 12.21
CA ASP A 42 2.09 -4.93 13.24
C ASP A 42 1.00 -3.89 12.92
N LEU A 43 0.55 -3.87 11.65
CA LEU A 43 -0.49 -2.96 11.16
C LEU A 43 -1.87 -3.63 11.18
N GLN A 44 -2.92 -2.84 11.40
CA GLN A 44 -4.30 -3.29 11.36
C GLN A 44 -5.01 -2.96 10.03
N ARG A 45 -4.47 -2.01 9.26
CA ARG A 45 -5.05 -1.51 8.02
C ARG A 45 -3.97 -0.99 7.08
N ILE A 46 -4.17 -1.19 5.78
CA ILE A 46 -3.34 -0.63 4.71
C ILE A 46 -4.27 0.07 3.73
N SER A 47 -4.13 1.40 3.62
CA SER A 47 -4.87 2.20 2.64
C SER A 47 -3.90 2.86 1.69
N LEU A 48 -4.09 2.61 0.39
CA LEU A 48 -3.26 3.17 -0.68
C LEU A 48 -4.10 4.12 -1.52
N PHE A 49 -3.58 5.33 -1.67
CA PHE A 49 -4.24 6.42 -2.38
C PHE A 49 -3.39 6.82 -3.56
N GLN A 50 -4.04 7.05 -4.70
CA GLN A 50 -3.41 7.79 -5.77
C GLN A 50 -3.78 9.26 -5.60
N VAL A 51 -2.76 10.07 -5.32
CA VAL A 51 -2.88 11.51 -5.29
C VAL A 51 -2.61 12.04 -6.70
N HIS A 52 -3.51 12.87 -7.20
CA HIS A 52 -3.38 13.51 -8.50
C HIS A 52 -3.78 14.98 -8.38
N GLU A 53 -3.09 15.83 -9.13
CA GLU A 53 -3.47 17.22 -9.28
C GLU A 53 -4.37 17.36 -10.52
N ALA A 54 -5.58 17.85 -10.31
CA ALA A 54 -6.53 18.11 -11.39
C ALA A 54 -6.49 19.61 -11.74
N PRO A 55 -6.29 19.97 -13.03
CA PRO A 55 -6.25 21.38 -13.43
C PRO A 55 -7.50 22.14 -12.96
N GLY A 56 -7.30 23.21 -12.21
CA GLY A 56 -8.38 24.05 -11.68
C GLY A 56 -9.14 23.50 -10.46
N MET A 57 -8.86 22.27 -10.02
CA MET A 57 -9.49 21.66 -8.83
C MET A 57 -8.51 21.39 -7.68
N GLY A 58 -7.19 21.50 -7.93
CA GLY A 58 -6.15 21.28 -6.92
C GLY A 58 -5.84 19.80 -6.70
N ILE A 59 -5.27 19.48 -5.54
CA ILE A 59 -4.85 18.12 -5.18
C ILE A 59 -6.07 17.30 -4.75
N GLY A 60 -6.31 16.19 -5.45
CA GLY A 60 -7.32 15.19 -5.12
C GLY A 60 -6.70 13.81 -4.86
N SER A 61 -7.43 12.94 -4.16
CA SER A 61 -6.99 11.56 -3.88
C SER A 61 -8.09 10.55 -4.16
N THR A 62 -7.75 9.44 -4.80
CA THR A 62 -8.62 8.27 -4.93
C THR A 62 -8.04 7.10 -4.15
N CYS A 63 -8.84 6.50 -3.26
CA CYS A 63 -8.51 5.22 -2.63
C CYS A 63 -8.49 4.15 -3.71
N ARG A 64 -7.32 3.57 -3.99
CA ARG A 64 -7.22 2.47 -4.95
C ARG A 64 -7.17 1.11 -4.26
N VAL A 65 -6.75 1.06 -3.00
CA VAL A 65 -6.79 -0.14 -2.15
C VAL A 65 -7.10 0.27 -0.72
N ASP A 66 -8.04 -0.43 -0.08
CA ASP A 66 -8.29 -0.35 1.35
C ASP A 66 -8.42 -1.77 1.92
N TRP A 67 -7.36 -2.26 2.55
CA TRP A 67 -7.31 -3.58 3.17
C TRP A 67 -7.28 -3.46 4.69
N ARG A 68 -8.00 -4.35 5.37
CA ARG A 68 -8.06 -4.43 6.84
C ARG A 68 -7.81 -5.85 7.30
N VAL A 69 -7.25 -5.99 8.49
CA VAL A 69 -7.17 -7.29 9.16
C VAL A 69 -8.60 -7.85 9.30
N PRO A 70 -8.86 -9.08 8.80
CA PRO A 70 -10.18 -9.68 8.95
C PRO A 70 -10.60 -9.81 10.41
N GLY A 71 -11.82 -9.37 10.73
CA GLY A 71 -12.38 -9.46 12.07
C GLY A 71 -11.94 -8.37 13.06
N LEU A 72 -11.14 -7.40 12.62
CA LEU A 72 -10.88 -6.17 13.37
C LEU A 72 -11.68 -4.98 12.79
N PRO A 73 -12.16 -4.04 13.63
CA PRO A 73 -12.92 -2.88 13.19
C PRO A 73 -12.14 -1.93 12.25
#